data_AF-A0A654A5W9-F1
#
_entry.id   AF-A0A654A5W9-F1
#
_cell.length_a   1.000
_cell.length_b   1.000
_cell.length_c   1.000
_cell.angle_alpha   90.00
_cell.angle_beta   90.00
_cell.angle_gamma   90.00
#
_symmetry.space_group_name_H-M   'P 1'
#
loop_
_entity.id
_entity.type
_entity.pdbx_description
1 polymer ?
#
loop_
_entity_poly.entity_id
_entity_poly.type
_entity_poly.pdbx_seq_one_letter_code
_entity_poly.pdbx_strand_id
1 'polypeptide(L)' 'MKRNPGHLPSEAVGKRVRVQLRRGTMGTEDPNPMSPPGWAADGKSGCKWALTGSPFDIVEFEVIA' A
#
# COMPACT_ATOMS: atom_id res chain seq x y z
N MET A 1 11.64 2.13 -1.46
CA MET A 1 10.23 2.57 -1.44
C MET A 1 10.13 3.97 -2.02
N LYS A 2 9.04 4.27 -2.75
CA LYS A 2 8.72 5.59 -3.32
C LYS A 2 7.69 6.29 -2.44
N ARG A 3 7.71 7.62 -2.41
CA ARG A 3 6.71 8.40 -1.66
C ARG A 3 5.33 8.30 -2.30
N ASN A 4 4.30 8.17 -1.48
CA ASN A 4 2.92 8.23 -1.94
C ASN A 4 2.58 9.65 -2.44
N PRO A 5 2.17 9.84 -3.71
CA PRO A 5 1.82 11.15 -4.26
C PRO A 5 0.40 11.63 -3.86
N GLY A 6 -0.31 10.88 -3.00
CA GLY A 6 -1.66 11.20 -2.55
C GLY A 6 -2.77 10.67 -3.47
N HIS A 7 -2.42 9.90 -4.49
CA HIS A 7 -3.32 9.23 -5.42
C HIS A 7 -2.67 7.92 -5.92
N LEU A 8 -3.46 7.02 -6.51
CA LEU A 8 -2.96 5.76 -7.05
C LEU A 8 -1.87 6.01 -8.11
N PRO A 9 -0.62 5.59 -7.88
CA PRO A 9 0.46 5.71 -8.86
C PRO A 9 0.18 4.82 -10.08
N SER A 10 0.40 5.33 -11.29
CA SER A 10 0.16 4.60 -12.54
C SER A 10 0.93 3.27 -12.61
N GLU A 11 2.15 3.25 -12.09
CA GLU A 11 3.01 2.06 -12.01
C GLU A 11 2.48 0.94 -11.11
N ALA A 12 1.56 1.26 -10.20
CA ALA A 12 0.97 0.34 -9.22
C ALA A 12 -0.42 -0.16 -9.64
N VAL A 13 -1.02 0.36 -10.71
CA VAL A 13 -2.34 -0.10 -11.20
C VAL A 13 -2.32 -1.60 -11.50
N GLY A 14 -3.30 -2.34 -10.99
CA GLY A 14 -3.45 -3.79 -11.15
C GLY A 14 -2.42 -4.64 -10.39
N LYS A 15 -1.61 -4.03 -9.52
CA LYS A 15 -0.45 -4.67 -8.89
C LYS A 15 -0.59 -4.78 -7.38
N ARG A 16 0.40 -5.43 -6.75
CA ARG A 16 0.53 -5.47 -5.30
C ARG A 16 1.67 -4.60 -4.82
N VAL A 17 1.46 -3.98 -3.67
CA VAL A 17 2.41 -3.06 -3.05
C VAL A 17 2.71 -3.45 -1.61
N ARG A 18 3.96 -3.27 -1.23
CA ARG A 18 4.38 -3.14 0.16
C ARG A 18 4.24 -1.68 0.55
N VAL A 19 3.63 -1.39 1.70
CA VAL A 19 3.39 -0.01 2.14
C VAL A 19 4.02 0.27 3.49
N GLN A 20 4.46 1.51 3.69
CA GLN A 20 4.78 2.05 5.00
C GLN A 20 3.69 3.04 5.40
N LEU A 21 3.10 2.84 6.57
CA LEU A 21 2.08 3.71 7.11
C LEU A 21 2.72 4.87 7.89
N ARG A 22 2.01 6.00 7.97
CA ARG A 22 2.46 7.19 8.70
C ARG A 22 2.85 6.91 10.14
N ARG A 23 2.13 6.00 10.82
CA ARG A 23 2.44 5.55 12.18
C ARG A 23 3.67 4.64 12.30
N GLY A 24 4.43 4.44 11.21
CA GLY A 24 5.68 3.68 11.17
C GLY A 24 5.53 2.17 10.99
N THR A 25 4.31 1.63 10.89
CA THR A 25 4.09 0.20 10.63
C THR A 25 4.19 -0.11 9.14
N MET A 26 4.71 -1.31 8.85
CA MET A 26 4.75 -1.85 7.51
C MET A 26 3.47 -2.63 7.23
N GLY A 27 2.78 -2.30 6.15
CA GLY A 27 1.72 -3.12 5.56
C GLY A 27 2.37 -4.23 4.73
N THR A 28 2.80 -5.29 5.40
CA THR A 28 3.49 -6.44 4.78
C THR A 28 2.90 -7.78 5.13
N GLU A 29 2.23 -7.89 6.28
CA GLU A 29 2.03 -9.18 6.92
C GLU A 29 0.54 -9.40 7.13
N ASP A 30 -0.08 -10.04 6.13
CA ASP A 30 -1.19 -10.92 6.45
C ASP A 30 -0.58 -12.15 7.15
N PRO A 31 -1.00 -12.51 8.37
CA PRO A 31 -0.49 -13.69 9.07
C PRO A 31 -0.84 -15.00 8.36
N ASN A 32 -1.74 -14.96 7.36
CA ASN A 32 -2.09 -16.12 6.56
C ASN A 32 -1.03 -16.39 5.46
N PRO A 33 -0.30 -17.52 5.51
CA PRO A 33 0.69 -17.87 4.49
C PRO A 33 0.10 -18.14 3.11
N MET A 34 -1.22 -18.30 2.99
CA MET A 34 -1.92 -18.46 1.71
C MET A 34 -2.28 -17.11 1.05
N SER A 35 -2.15 -15.99 1.77
CA SER A 35 -2.45 -14.67 1.23
C SER A 35 -1.31 -14.18 0.32
N PRO A 36 -1.61 -13.63 -0.86
CA PRO A 36 -0.58 -13.06 -1.73
C PRO A 36 0.16 -11.93 -1.00
N PRO A 37 1.50 -11.82 -1.17
CA PRO A 37 2.30 -10.85 -0.43
C PRO A 37 1.89 -9.40 -0.74
N GLY A 38 2.01 -8.53 0.27
CA GLY A 38 1.64 -7.11 0.18
C GLY A 38 0.14 -6.88 0.02
N TRP A 39 -0.25 -5.65 -0.28
CA TRP A 39 -1.64 -5.22 -0.43
C TRP A 39 -1.97 -4.97 -1.89
N ALA A 40 -3.22 -5.21 -2.29
CA ALA A 40 -3.67 -4.80 -3.62
C ALA A 40 -3.57 -3.28 -3.74
N ALA A 41 -2.93 -2.77 -4.79
CA ALA A 41 -2.79 -1.34 -4.99
C ALA A 41 -4.13 -0.67 -5.31
N ASP A 42 -5.03 -1.37 -5.99
CA ASP A 42 -6.31 -0.84 -6.45
C ASP A 42 -7.46 -1.85 -6.26
N GLY A 43 -8.65 -1.48 -6.76
CA GLY A 43 -9.86 -2.27 -6.65
C GLY A 43 -10.62 -2.06 -5.34
N LYS A 44 -11.71 -2.82 -5.18
CA LYS A 44 -12.67 -2.66 -4.07
C LYS A 44 -12.07 -2.90 -2.68
N SER A 45 -11.05 -3.76 -2.62
CA SER A 45 -10.31 -4.09 -1.39
C SER A 45 -8.86 -3.58 -1.42
N GLY A 46 -8.56 -2.63 -2.31
CA GLY A 46 -7.23 -2.09 -2.51
C GLY A 46 -6.84 -0.98 -1.53
N CYS A 47 -5.60 -0.54 -1.65
CA CYS A 47 -5.03 0.55 -0.88
C CYS A 47 -5.79 1.86 -1.07
N LYS A 48 -5.96 2.59 0.03
CA LYS A 48 -6.43 3.98 0.00
C LYS A 48 -5.21 4.92 -0.06
N TRP A 49 -5.04 5.58 -1.19
CA TRP A 49 -3.85 6.41 -1.47
C TRP A 49 -3.95 7.85 -0.99
N ALA A 50 -5.14 8.34 -0.70
CA ALA A 50 -5.32 9.72 -0.25
C ALA A 50 -4.60 9.97 1.08
N LEU A 51 -3.83 11.07 1.15
CA LEU A 51 -3.17 11.53 2.38
C LEU A 51 -4.15 12.41 3.16
N THR A 52 -4.65 11.90 4.27
CA THR A 52 -5.71 12.54 5.09
C THR A 52 -5.20 13.10 6.42
N GLY A 53 -3.92 12.87 6.74
CA GLY A 53 -3.34 13.07 8.06
C GLY A 53 -3.50 11.86 8.98
N SER A 54 -4.20 10.81 8.54
CA SER A 54 -4.45 9.60 9.33
C SER A 54 -3.16 8.87 9.68
N PRO A 55 -3.07 8.22 10.86
CA PRO A 55 -1.96 7.32 11.19
C PRO A 55 -1.83 6.13 10.22
N PHE A 56 -2.90 5.82 9.48
CA PHE A 56 -2.96 4.76 8.47
C PHE A 56 -2.74 5.26 7.04
N ASP A 57 -2.39 6.53 6.85
CA ASP A 57 -1.99 7.02 5.53
C ASP A 57 -0.74 6.26 5.07
N ILE A 58 -0.76 5.80 3.82
CA ILE A 58 0.42 5.23 3.16
C ILE A 58 1.38 6.39 2.87
N VAL A 59 2.56 6.40 3.48
CA VAL A 59 3.57 7.46 3.24
C VAL A 59 4.58 7.06 2.18
N GLU A 60 4.90 5.76 2.13
CA GLU A 60 5.79 5.19 1.13
C GLU A 60 5.25 3.84 0.67
N PHE A 61 5.58 3.46 -0.57
CA PHE A 61 5.16 2.21 -1.17
C PHE A 61 6.26 1.62 -2.06
N GLU A 62 6.15 0.33 -2.33
CA GLU A 62 6.99 -0.39 -3.28
C GLU A 62 6.14 -1.42 -4.00
N VAL A 63 6.20 -1.42 -5.34
CA VAL A 63 5.51 -2.40 -6.17
C VAL A 63 6.28 -3.72 -6.11
N ILE A 64 5.60 -4.83 -5.83
CA ILE A 64 6.24 -6.14 -5.60
C ILE A 64 5.73 -7.26 -6.50
N ALA A 65 4.61 -7.08 -7.20
CA ALA A 65 4.07 -8.00 -8.20
C ALA A 65 3.17 -7.23 -9.17
#